data_AF-A0A9N9QB94-F1
#
_entry.id   AF-A0A9N9QB94-F1
#
_cell.length_a   1.000
_cell.length_b   1.000
_cell.length_c   1.000
_cell.angle_alpha   90.00
_cell.angle_beta   90.00
_cell.angle_gamma   90.00
#
_symmetry.space_group_name_H-M   'P 1'
#
loop_
_entity.id
_entity.type
_entity.pdbx_description
1 polymer ?
#
loop_
_entity_poly.entity_id
_entity_poly.type
_entity_poly.pdbx_seq_one_letter_code
_entity_poly.pdbx_strand_id
1 'polypeptide(L)'
;MSLHGRLHLAPLKEESLQHALDFGTGTGIWAMEFAQKYPNCKVIGNDLSPIQPEFVTQNLEFEVDDVEDEWVYAHKFDFIHGRLMAFALTSPLTLFHRAFTSLSPGGYFEMQDPAPPIRAFDSTLTPSPALLRTAVLLLTATQKAGIDITAPSRYASMMAEVGFVDVKEVVINWPVGTLAKGEYHKKLGAWFRRDMEVGVEGILMGLFTRVLGMGRDEVGVLVEELKGEMRDDGLHAFQPL
;
A
#
# COMPACT_ATOMS: atom_id res chain seq x y z
N MET A 1 -11.38 1.35 -6.03
CA MET A 1 -11.96 0.08 -6.53
C MET A 1 -12.17 -0.93 -5.41
N SER A 2 -11.12 -1.30 -4.66
CA SER A 2 -11.17 -2.25 -3.54
C SER A 2 -12.22 -1.88 -2.48
N LEU A 3 -12.43 -0.59 -2.23
CA LEU A 3 -13.40 -0.10 -1.25
C LEU A 3 -14.77 0.28 -1.84
N HIS A 4 -15.12 -0.23 -3.03
CA HIS A 4 -16.38 0.08 -3.73
C HIS A 4 -16.60 1.58 -3.98
N GLY A 5 -15.53 2.30 -4.31
CA GLY A 5 -15.57 3.75 -4.61
C GLY A 5 -15.45 4.64 -3.37
N ARG A 6 -15.30 4.08 -2.17
CA ARG A 6 -14.92 4.84 -0.98
C ARG A 6 -13.42 5.17 -1.01
N LEU A 7 -13.07 6.33 -0.43
CA LEU A 7 -11.67 6.77 -0.23
C LEU A 7 -11.06 6.20 1.05
N HIS A 8 -11.89 5.90 2.05
CA HIS A 8 -11.48 5.42 3.36
C HIS A 8 -12.56 4.51 3.97
N LEU A 9 -12.20 3.75 4.99
CA LEU A 9 -13.09 2.93 5.82
C LEU A 9 -13.41 3.59 7.17
N ALA A 10 -12.56 4.50 7.63
CA ALA A 10 -12.73 5.26 8.86
C ALA A 10 -14.09 5.99 8.87
N PRO A 11 -14.83 5.97 9.99
CA PRO A 11 -16.13 6.64 10.10
C PRO A 11 -15.97 8.14 10.34
N LEU A 12 -15.36 8.85 9.37
CA LEU A 12 -15.09 10.28 9.46
C LEU A 12 -16.41 11.08 9.50
N LYS A 13 -16.44 12.10 10.36
CA LYS A 13 -17.53 13.08 10.45
C LYS A 13 -17.15 14.31 9.66
N GLU A 14 -17.86 14.55 8.57
CA GLU A 14 -17.54 15.61 7.61
C GLU A 14 -17.55 17.01 8.26
N GLU A 15 -18.45 17.27 9.19
CA GLU A 15 -18.61 18.57 9.83
C GLU A 15 -17.44 18.93 10.77
N SER A 16 -16.70 17.93 11.25
CA SER A 16 -15.57 18.12 12.16
C SER A 16 -14.21 17.95 11.49
N LEU A 17 -14.16 17.57 10.21
CA LEU A 17 -12.92 17.28 9.52
C LEU A 17 -12.25 18.59 9.07
N GLN A 18 -11.13 18.95 9.70
CA GLN A 18 -10.38 20.19 9.43
C GLN A 18 -9.03 19.91 8.78
N HIS A 19 -8.35 18.84 9.16
CA HIS A 19 -7.00 18.52 8.69
C HIS A 19 -6.84 17.03 8.36
N ALA A 20 -6.29 16.73 7.19
CA ALA A 20 -5.96 15.37 6.79
C ALA A 20 -4.55 15.28 6.21
N LEU A 21 -3.86 14.17 6.47
CA LEU A 21 -2.56 13.82 5.89
C LEU A 21 -2.70 12.55 5.06
N ASP A 22 -2.27 12.58 3.80
CA ASP A 22 -2.06 11.42 2.94
C ASP A 22 -0.57 11.26 2.71
N PHE A 23 0.08 10.34 3.43
CA PHE A 23 1.51 10.12 3.28
C PHE A 23 1.83 8.98 2.31
N GLY A 24 2.93 9.13 1.59
CA GLY A 24 3.19 8.33 0.40
C GLY A 24 2.10 8.55 -0.65
N THR A 25 1.69 9.80 -0.85
CA THR A 25 0.55 10.14 -1.74
C THR A 25 0.81 9.76 -3.20
N GLY A 26 2.07 9.53 -3.57
CA GLY A 26 2.50 9.17 -4.92
C GLY A 26 2.08 10.25 -5.91
N THR A 27 1.22 9.89 -6.85
CA THR A 27 0.70 10.85 -7.86
C THR A 27 -0.24 11.92 -7.29
N GLY A 28 -0.66 11.81 -6.03
CA GLY A 28 -1.58 12.76 -5.41
C GLY A 28 -3.06 12.54 -5.75
N ILE A 29 -3.40 11.51 -6.52
CA ILE A 29 -4.78 11.25 -6.98
C ILE A 29 -5.74 11.08 -5.80
N TRP A 30 -5.35 10.33 -4.76
CA TRP A 30 -6.20 10.13 -3.59
C TRP A 30 -6.39 11.43 -2.82
N ALA A 31 -5.30 12.16 -2.54
CA ALA A 31 -5.36 13.44 -1.84
C ALA A 31 -6.25 14.45 -2.56
N MET A 32 -6.17 14.51 -3.90
CA MET A 32 -7.05 15.34 -4.73
C MET A 32 -8.52 14.95 -4.60
N GLU A 33 -8.86 13.67 -4.75
CA GLU A 33 -10.23 13.18 -4.61
C GLU A 33 -10.78 13.43 -3.20
N PHE A 34 -9.93 13.27 -2.17
CA PHE A 34 -10.29 13.54 -0.79
C PHE A 34 -10.54 15.03 -0.54
N ALA A 35 -9.65 15.90 -1.02
CA ALA A 35 -9.79 17.35 -0.91
C ALA A 35 -11.04 17.88 -1.62
N GLN A 36 -11.37 17.33 -2.80
CA GLN A 36 -12.61 17.66 -3.52
C GLN A 36 -13.86 17.20 -2.77
N LYS A 37 -13.81 16.02 -2.14
CA LYS A 37 -14.93 15.47 -1.37
C LYS A 37 -15.16 16.26 -0.07
N TYR A 38 -14.09 16.74 0.57
CA TYR A 38 -14.13 17.44 1.85
C TYR A 38 -13.56 18.86 1.71
N PRO A 39 -14.29 19.81 1.11
CA PRO A 39 -13.78 21.14 0.76
C PRO A 39 -13.39 22.00 1.98
N ASN A 40 -13.89 21.66 3.17
CA ASN A 40 -13.55 22.34 4.43
C ASN A 40 -12.34 21.73 5.15
N CYS A 41 -11.84 20.59 4.68
CA CYS A 41 -10.66 19.94 5.21
C CYS A 41 -9.43 20.37 4.42
N LYS A 42 -8.40 20.84 5.12
CA LYS A 42 -7.07 21.05 4.55
C LYS A 42 -6.37 19.70 4.46
N VAL A 43 -5.95 19.35 3.26
CA VAL A 43 -5.30 18.08 2.96
C VAL A 43 -3.84 18.35 2.64
N ILE A 44 -2.97 17.57 3.27
CA ILE A 44 -1.54 17.54 2.98
C ILE A 44 -1.24 16.20 2.31
N GLY A 45 -0.66 16.25 1.11
CA GLY A 45 -0.12 15.08 0.43
C GLY A 45 1.40 15.06 0.55
N ASN A 46 1.92 14.07 1.28
CA ASN A 46 3.35 13.91 1.53
C ASN A 46 3.94 12.82 0.64
N ASP A 47 5.05 13.09 -0.04
CA ASP A 47 5.81 12.07 -0.78
C ASP A 47 7.29 12.44 -0.92
N LEU A 48 8.17 11.43 -0.97
CA LEU A 48 9.61 11.64 -1.22
C LEU A 48 9.89 12.25 -2.60
N SER A 49 9.00 12.07 -3.58
CA SER A 49 9.21 12.49 -4.96
C SER A 49 8.26 13.60 -5.39
N PRO A 50 8.74 14.68 -6.05
CA PRO A 50 7.89 15.76 -6.56
C PRO A 50 7.26 15.41 -7.91
N ILE A 51 6.33 14.44 -7.93
CA ILE A 51 5.66 13.95 -9.15
C ILE A 51 4.18 14.34 -9.24
N GLN A 52 3.73 15.19 -8.31
CA GLN A 52 2.34 15.60 -8.17
C GLN A 52 1.99 16.77 -9.11
N PRO A 53 0.71 16.95 -9.48
CA PRO A 53 0.30 18.05 -10.35
C PRO A 53 0.46 19.42 -9.67
N GLU A 54 0.85 20.44 -10.45
CA GLU A 54 0.95 21.83 -9.97
C GLU A 54 -0.43 22.46 -9.70
N PHE A 55 -1.45 22.06 -10.47
CA PHE A 55 -2.81 22.60 -10.34
C PHE A 55 -3.66 21.72 -9.43
N VAL A 56 -3.89 22.20 -8.21
CA VAL A 56 -4.62 21.50 -7.14
C VAL A 56 -5.83 22.30 -6.65
N THR A 57 -6.69 21.67 -5.84
CA THR A 57 -7.76 22.38 -5.14
C THR A 57 -7.19 23.34 -4.08
N GLN A 58 -7.94 24.39 -3.73
CA GLN A 58 -7.46 25.41 -2.78
C GLN A 58 -7.16 24.89 -1.37
N ASN A 59 -7.67 23.71 -1.03
CA ASN A 59 -7.52 23.06 0.26
C ASN A 59 -6.53 21.88 0.23
N LEU A 60 -5.72 21.73 -0.82
CA LEU A 60 -4.70 20.70 -0.94
C LEU A 60 -3.31 21.34 -1.12
N GLU A 61 -2.34 20.86 -0.36
CA GLU A 61 -0.93 21.16 -0.57
C GLU A 61 -0.12 19.86 -0.66
N PHE A 62 0.94 19.88 -1.47
CA PHE A 62 1.89 18.77 -1.58
C PHE A 62 3.23 19.18 -0.98
N GLU A 63 3.83 18.25 -0.26
CA GLU A 63 5.12 18.42 0.40
C GLU A 63 6.06 17.27 0.05
N VAL A 64 7.32 17.65 -0.17
CA VAL A 64 8.39 16.72 -0.50
C VAL A 64 9.21 16.49 0.75
N ASP A 65 8.97 15.37 1.42
CA ASP A 65 9.63 15.03 2.68
C ASP A 65 9.69 13.51 2.88
N ASP A 66 10.57 13.06 3.77
CA ASP A 66 10.60 11.67 4.22
C ASP A 66 9.59 11.47 5.35
N VAL A 67 8.57 10.64 5.12
CA VAL A 67 7.57 10.33 6.15
C VAL A 67 8.18 9.63 7.38
N GLU A 68 9.36 9.00 7.24
CA GLU A 68 10.10 8.40 8.34
C GLU A 68 10.92 9.41 9.17
N ASP A 69 10.93 10.70 8.80
CA ASP A 69 11.50 11.79 9.61
C ASP A 69 10.50 12.31 10.67
N GLU A 70 10.93 13.30 11.47
CA GLU A 70 10.11 13.89 12.53
C GLU A 70 9.00 14.79 11.95
N TRP A 71 7.76 14.55 12.39
CA TRP A 71 6.61 15.33 11.95
C TRP A 71 6.48 16.63 12.75
N VAL A 72 6.74 17.77 12.11
CA VAL A 72 6.80 19.10 12.76
C VAL A 72 5.59 19.99 12.47
N TYR A 73 4.42 19.40 12.21
CA TYR A 73 3.21 20.15 11.91
C TYR A 73 2.74 21.01 13.10
N ALA A 74 2.35 22.26 12.81
CA ALA A 74 1.81 23.19 13.80
C ALA A 74 0.39 22.82 14.29
N HIS A 75 -0.28 21.89 13.61
CA HIS A 75 -1.64 21.45 13.89
C HIS A 75 -1.68 19.92 14.05
N LYS A 76 -2.80 19.42 14.59
CA LYS A 76 -3.10 18.00 14.63
C LYS A 76 -4.01 17.63 13.46
N PHE A 77 -3.98 16.36 13.07
CA PHE A 77 -4.82 15.82 12.00
C PHE A 77 -6.05 15.14 12.56
N ASP A 78 -7.17 15.26 11.85
CA ASP A 78 -8.39 14.53 12.14
C ASP A 78 -8.40 13.19 11.40
N PHE A 79 -7.64 13.09 10.31
CA PHE A 79 -7.43 11.86 9.57
C PHE A 79 -6.01 11.75 9.03
N ILE A 80 -5.39 10.60 9.23
CA ILE A 80 -4.08 10.26 8.65
C ILE A 80 -4.25 8.98 7.86
N HIS A 81 -3.85 9.00 6.59
CA HIS A 81 -4.02 7.93 5.65
C HIS A 81 -2.67 7.57 5.00
N GLY A 82 -2.43 6.27 4.84
CA GLY A 82 -1.30 5.74 4.08
C GLY A 82 -1.72 4.48 3.34
N ARG A 83 -1.21 4.30 2.12
CA ARG A 83 -1.48 3.09 1.32
C ARG A 83 -0.30 2.71 0.44
N LEU A 84 -0.12 1.41 0.22
CA LEU A 84 0.98 0.86 -0.59
C LEU A 84 2.37 1.27 -0.07
N MET A 85 2.51 1.38 1.25
CA MET A 85 3.71 1.77 1.99
C MET A 85 4.53 0.59 2.53
N ALA A 86 4.02 -0.64 2.43
CA ALA A 86 4.70 -1.84 2.96
C ALA A 86 6.13 -2.05 2.43
N PHE A 87 6.44 -1.55 1.22
CA PHE A 87 7.77 -1.62 0.61
C PHE A 87 8.63 -0.37 0.84
N ALA A 88 8.06 0.68 1.45
CA ALA A 88 8.71 1.97 1.63
C ALA A 88 9.11 2.25 3.09
N LEU A 89 8.54 1.51 4.05
CA LEU A 89 8.76 1.75 5.48
C LEU A 89 9.80 0.78 6.05
N THR A 90 10.84 1.32 6.69
CA THR A 90 11.77 0.53 7.49
C THR A 90 11.30 0.35 8.93
N SER A 91 10.54 1.33 9.46
CA SER A 91 10.11 1.38 10.86
C SER A 91 8.62 1.73 11.00
N PRO A 92 7.70 0.85 10.55
CA PRO A 92 6.25 1.13 10.60
C PRO A 92 5.72 1.39 12.02
N LEU A 93 6.28 0.76 13.07
CA LEU A 93 5.85 1.04 14.45
C LEU A 93 6.16 2.50 14.87
N THR A 94 7.34 2.99 14.49
CA THR A 94 7.75 4.38 14.75
C THR A 94 6.82 5.36 14.04
N LEU A 95 6.51 5.09 12.76
CA LEU A 95 5.53 5.86 12.00
C LEU A 95 4.17 5.87 12.69
N PHE A 96 3.71 4.73 13.24
CA PHE A 96 2.42 4.66 13.91
C PHE A 96 2.40 5.48 15.22
N HIS A 97 3.51 5.52 15.97
CA HIS A 97 3.66 6.44 17.10
C HIS A 97 3.58 7.91 16.66
N ARG A 98 4.19 8.28 15.53
CA ARG A 98 4.09 9.64 14.97
C ARG A 98 2.67 9.97 14.55
N ALA A 99 2.00 9.05 13.86
CA ALA A 99 0.60 9.22 13.48
C ALA A 99 -0.27 9.40 14.73
N PHE A 100 -0.13 8.54 15.73
CA PHE A 100 -0.90 8.61 16.98
C PHE A 100 -0.72 9.95 17.70
N THR A 101 0.52 10.40 17.85
CA THR A 101 0.82 11.67 18.51
C THR A 101 0.41 12.89 17.69
N SER A 102 0.27 12.75 16.37
CA SER A 102 -0.13 13.82 15.44
C SER A 102 -1.64 13.92 15.22
N LEU A 103 -2.43 12.98 15.75
CA LEU A 103 -3.89 13.04 15.67
C LEU A 103 -4.51 13.96 16.73
N SER A 104 -5.62 14.59 16.34
CA SER A 104 -6.58 15.21 17.26
C SER A 104 -7.25 14.11 18.11
N PRO A 105 -7.71 14.41 19.34
CA PRO A 105 -8.55 13.49 20.09
C PRO A 105 -9.78 13.07 19.27
N GLY A 106 -9.93 11.77 19.03
CA GLY A 106 -11.00 11.20 18.19
C GLY A 106 -10.71 11.19 16.69
N GLY A 107 -9.50 11.58 16.26
CA GLY A 107 -9.02 11.42 14.89
C GLY A 107 -8.74 9.95 14.53
N TYR A 108 -8.65 9.67 13.24
CA TYR A 108 -8.48 8.32 12.70
C TYR A 108 -7.16 8.15 11.98
N PHE A 109 -6.55 6.98 12.13
CA PHE A 109 -5.42 6.53 11.34
C PHE A 109 -5.83 5.30 10.52
N GLU A 110 -5.56 5.33 9.22
CA GLU A 110 -5.90 4.23 8.31
C GLU A 110 -4.70 3.86 7.43
N MET A 111 -4.34 2.57 7.46
CA MET A 111 -3.33 1.96 6.59
C MET A 111 -3.99 0.95 5.65
N GLN A 112 -3.60 0.98 4.38
CA GLN A 112 -4.05 0.02 3.37
C GLN A 112 -2.86 -0.56 2.61
N ASP A 113 -2.42 -1.78 2.97
CA ASP A 113 -1.21 -2.37 2.43
C ASP A 113 -1.37 -3.84 2.08
N PRO A 114 -0.77 -4.31 0.98
CA PRO A 114 -0.74 -5.73 0.70
C PRO A 114 0.01 -6.45 1.83
N ALA A 115 -0.56 -7.54 2.32
CA ALA A 115 0.05 -8.42 3.32
C ALA A 115 0.55 -9.73 2.68
N PRO A 116 1.78 -9.75 2.10
CA PRO A 116 2.45 -10.97 1.65
C PRO A 116 2.44 -12.10 2.69
N PRO A 117 2.50 -13.37 2.25
CA PRO A 117 2.65 -13.81 0.85
C PRO A 117 1.32 -13.84 0.09
N ILE A 118 1.42 -13.94 -1.25
CA ILE A 118 0.31 -14.41 -2.09
C ILE A 118 -0.10 -15.81 -1.63
N ARG A 119 -1.41 -16.05 -1.52
CA ARG A 119 -2.02 -17.30 -1.05
C ARG A 119 -2.87 -17.89 -2.15
N ALA A 120 -3.18 -19.18 -2.08
CA ALA A 120 -4.20 -19.80 -2.94
C ALA A 120 -5.39 -20.31 -2.13
N PHE A 121 -6.53 -20.37 -2.81
CA PHE A 121 -7.74 -21.00 -2.28
C PHE A 121 -7.69 -22.53 -2.34
N ASP A 122 -6.75 -23.08 -3.13
CA ASP A 122 -6.54 -24.50 -3.36
C ASP A 122 -5.04 -24.81 -3.54
N SER A 123 -4.71 -25.97 -4.12
CA SER A 123 -3.32 -26.41 -4.33
C SER A 123 -2.62 -25.82 -5.56
N THR A 124 -3.23 -24.85 -6.27
CA THR A 124 -2.71 -24.27 -7.53
C THR A 124 -1.42 -23.46 -7.40
N LEU A 125 -0.97 -23.11 -6.19
CA LEU A 125 0.38 -22.55 -5.98
C LEU A 125 1.50 -23.56 -6.23
N THR A 126 1.24 -24.86 -6.03
CA THR A 126 2.27 -25.92 -6.14
C THR A 126 2.85 -26.05 -7.56
N PRO A 127 2.10 -25.84 -8.66
CA PRO A 127 2.68 -25.73 -10.00
C PRO A 127 3.21 -24.35 -10.38
N SER A 128 3.27 -23.35 -9.48
CA SER A 128 3.75 -21.97 -9.78
C SER A 128 5.14 -21.70 -9.18
N PRO A 129 6.22 -22.34 -9.69
CA PRO A 129 7.56 -22.20 -9.13
C PRO A 129 8.11 -20.78 -9.22
N ALA A 130 7.78 -19.98 -10.24
CA ALA A 130 8.30 -18.63 -10.39
C ALA A 130 7.71 -17.67 -9.35
N LEU A 131 6.40 -17.76 -9.10
CA LEU A 131 5.71 -17.01 -8.05
C LEU A 131 6.28 -17.34 -6.66
N LEU A 132 6.43 -18.63 -6.34
CA LEU A 132 6.99 -19.06 -5.05
C LEU A 132 8.46 -18.65 -4.90
N ARG A 133 9.28 -18.82 -5.94
CA ARG A 133 10.69 -18.37 -5.95
C ARG A 133 10.78 -16.87 -5.76
N THR A 134 9.95 -16.10 -6.48
CA THR A 134 9.91 -14.64 -6.36
C THR A 134 9.54 -14.23 -4.96
N ALA A 135 8.53 -14.85 -4.34
CA ALA A 135 8.13 -14.53 -2.96
C ALA A 135 9.28 -14.75 -1.96
N VAL A 136 10.02 -15.86 -2.06
CA VAL A 136 11.18 -16.16 -1.20
C VAL A 136 12.32 -15.15 -1.41
N LEU A 137 12.66 -14.86 -2.66
CA LEU A 137 13.70 -13.89 -3.01
C LEU A 137 13.30 -12.48 -2.56
N LEU A 138 12.04 -12.11 -2.70
CA LEU A 138 11.51 -10.81 -2.29
C LEU A 138 11.61 -10.63 -0.78
N LEU A 139 11.14 -11.60 0.01
CA LEU A 139 11.29 -11.59 1.47
C LEU A 139 12.76 -11.46 1.88
N THR A 140 13.65 -12.22 1.22
CA THR A 140 15.09 -12.18 1.51
C THR A 140 15.69 -10.81 1.18
N ALA A 141 15.33 -10.24 0.03
CA ALA A 141 15.84 -8.95 -0.42
C ALA A 141 15.35 -7.80 0.47
N THR A 142 14.06 -7.77 0.80
CA THR A 142 13.50 -6.69 1.63
C THR A 142 14.03 -6.76 3.05
N GLN A 143 14.17 -7.97 3.63
CA GLN A 143 14.78 -8.14 4.94
C GLN A 143 16.23 -7.63 4.97
N LYS A 144 17.03 -7.89 3.93
CA LYS A 144 18.39 -7.35 3.79
C LYS A 144 18.41 -5.83 3.61
N ALA A 145 17.36 -5.26 3.03
CA ALA A 145 17.18 -3.82 2.89
C ALA A 145 16.59 -3.14 4.14
N GLY A 146 16.32 -3.89 5.22
CA GLY A 146 15.73 -3.36 6.45
C GLY A 146 14.23 -3.12 6.37
N ILE A 147 13.55 -3.67 5.36
CA ILE A 147 12.11 -3.52 5.13
C ILE A 147 11.40 -4.85 5.44
N ASP A 148 10.44 -4.80 6.36
CA ASP A 148 9.58 -5.94 6.66
C ASP A 148 8.24 -5.83 5.92
N ILE A 149 8.20 -6.41 4.72
CA ILE A 149 6.98 -6.47 3.90
C ILE A 149 5.89 -7.36 4.50
N THR A 150 6.13 -8.07 5.60
CA THR A 150 5.11 -8.84 6.33
C THR A 150 4.44 -8.03 7.44
N ALA A 151 4.97 -6.84 7.76
CA ALA A 151 4.43 -5.95 8.78
C ALA A 151 2.94 -5.63 8.65
N PRO A 152 2.34 -5.50 7.44
CA PRO A 152 0.90 -5.28 7.29
C PRO A 152 0.02 -6.28 8.03
N SER A 153 0.44 -7.56 8.10
CA SER A 153 -0.27 -8.60 8.85
C SER A 153 -0.31 -8.39 10.38
N ARG A 154 0.45 -7.42 10.88
CA ARG A 154 0.58 -7.06 12.30
C ARG A 154 0.17 -5.62 12.57
N TYR A 155 -0.30 -4.87 11.57
CA TYR A 155 -0.67 -3.47 11.75
C TYR A 155 -1.71 -3.27 12.85
N ALA A 156 -2.73 -4.13 12.93
CA ALA A 156 -3.73 -4.03 13.99
C ALA A 156 -3.12 -4.17 15.40
N SER A 157 -2.22 -5.13 15.60
CA SER A 157 -1.51 -5.28 16.88
C SER A 157 -0.57 -4.12 17.17
N MET A 158 0.13 -3.61 16.16
CA MET A 158 1.04 -2.46 16.32
C MET A 158 0.28 -1.19 16.65
N MET A 159 -0.87 -0.95 16.02
CA MET A 159 -1.76 0.17 16.37
C MET A 159 -2.25 0.06 17.81
N ALA A 160 -2.68 -1.15 18.24
CA ALA A 160 -3.09 -1.37 19.62
C ALA A 160 -1.94 -1.15 20.63
N GLU A 161 -0.72 -1.57 20.30
CA GLU A 161 0.50 -1.37 21.11
C GLU A 161 0.81 0.13 21.29
N VAL A 162 0.68 0.91 20.22
CA VAL A 162 0.90 2.37 20.24
C VAL A 162 -0.12 3.11 21.11
N GLY A 163 -1.34 2.56 21.25
CA GLY A 163 -2.42 3.13 22.06
C GLY A 163 -3.68 3.50 21.27
N PHE A 164 -3.77 3.14 19.98
CA PHE A 164 -5.01 3.29 19.23
C PHE A 164 -6.12 2.41 19.84
N VAL A 165 -7.34 2.95 19.84
CA VAL A 165 -8.55 2.24 20.27
C VAL A 165 -9.46 1.97 19.07
N ASP A 166 -10.45 1.09 19.23
CA ASP A 166 -11.39 0.71 18.16
C ASP A 166 -10.73 0.23 16.86
N VAL A 167 -9.58 -0.44 16.98
CA VAL A 167 -8.81 -0.96 15.85
C VAL A 167 -9.65 -1.98 15.07
N LYS A 168 -9.86 -1.71 13.78
CA LYS A 168 -10.59 -2.59 12.86
C LYS A 168 -9.68 -3.03 11.72
N GLU A 169 -9.57 -4.33 11.55
CA GLU A 169 -8.90 -4.94 10.40
C GLU A 169 -9.96 -5.38 9.39
N VAL A 170 -9.74 -5.03 8.12
CA VAL A 170 -10.60 -5.45 7.00
C VAL A 170 -9.69 -6.02 5.93
N VAL A 171 -9.81 -7.33 5.68
CA VAL A 171 -9.02 -8.01 4.65
C VAL A 171 -9.80 -8.07 3.34
N ILE A 172 -9.19 -7.60 2.26
CA ILE A 172 -9.72 -7.66 0.90
C ILE A 172 -8.77 -8.51 0.05
N ASN A 173 -9.24 -9.65 -0.41
CA ASN A 173 -8.43 -10.52 -1.26
C ASN A 173 -8.43 -10.01 -2.70
N TRP A 174 -7.26 -9.57 -3.19
CA TRP A 174 -7.04 -9.21 -4.59
C TRP A 174 -6.73 -10.48 -5.38
N PRO A 175 -7.64 -10.95 -6.26
CA PRO A 175 -7.39 -12.18 -7.01
C PRO A 175 -6.20 -12.00 -7.96
N VAL A 176 -5.34 -13.00 -8.02
CA VAL A 176 -4.36 -13.14 -9.10
C VAL A 176 -5.15 -13.68 -10.30
N GLY A 177 -5.44 -12.81 -11.25
CA GLY A 177 -6.11 -13.17 -12.50
C GLY A 177 -7.61 -12.93 -12.55
N THR A 178 -8.26 -13.43 -13.61
CA THR A 178 -9.59 -12.96 -14.03
C THR A 178 -10.75 -13.92 -13.75
N LEU A 179 -10.49 -15.10 -13.18
CA LEU A 179 -11.53 -16.12 -12.95
C LEU A 179 -12.31 -15.99 -11.63
N ALA A 180 -12.01 -14.97 -10.82
CA ALA A 180 -12.77 -14.75 -9.60
C ALA A 180 -14.26 -14.50 -9.90
N LYS A 181 -15.15 -15.08 -9.09
CA LYS A 181 -16.60 -14.98 -9.31
C LYS A 181 -17.12 -13.56 -9.03
N GLY A 182 -17.96 -13.06 -9.94
CA GLY A 182 -18.63 -11.76 -9.83
C GLY A 182 -17.84 -10.60 -10.45
N GLU A 183 -18.57 -9.64 -11.04
CA GLU A 183 -18.00 -8.51 -11.79
C GLU A 183 -16.98 -7.69 -10.98
N TYR A 184 -17.23 -7.53 -9.67
CA TYR A 184 -16.32 -6.85 -8.77
C TYR A 184 -14.94 -7.53 -8.70
N HIS A 185 -14.90 -8.84 -8.40
CA HIS A 185 -13.63 -9.56 -8.24
C HIS A 185 -12.90 -9.74 -9.57
N LYS A 186 -13.61 -9.91 -10.69
CA LYS A 186 -13.00 -9.93 -12.03
C LYS A 186 -12.30 -8.63 -12.34
N LYS A 187 -12.95 -7.50 -12.07
CA LYS A 187 -12.36 -6.17 -12.27
C LYS A 187 -11.15 -5.97 -11.36
N LEU A 188 -11.27 -6.33 -10.08
CA LEU A 188 -10.19 -6.24 -9.11
C LEU A 188 -8.95 -7.04 -9.55
N GLY A 189 -9.15 -8.30 -9.95
CA GLY A 189 -8.07 -9.16 -10.42
C GLY A 189 -7.46 -8.73 -11.75
N ALA A 190 -8.24 -8.17 -12.67
CA ALA A 190 -7.72 -7.59 -13.91
C ALA A 190 -6.78 -6.40 -13.65
N TRP A 191 -7.17 -5.50 -12.73
CA TRP A 191 -6.32 -4.38 -12.34
C TRP A 191 -5.09 -4.82 -11.56
N PHE A 192 -5.22 -5.76 -10.63
CA PHE A 192 -4.06 -6.27 -9.90
C PHE A 192 -3.08 -6.99 -10.84
N ARG A 193 -3.57 -7.81 -11.78
CA ARG A 193 -2.73 -8.40 -12.84
C ARG A 193 -2.00 -7.32 -13.63
N ARG A 194 -2.71 -6.26 -14.04
CA ARG A 194 -2.11 -5.16 -14.81
C ARG A 194 -1.03 -4.42 -14.01
N ASP A 195 -1.28 -4.17 -12.73
CA ASP A 195 -0.32 -3.54 -11.83
C ASP A 195 0.96 -4.36 -11.71
N MET A 196 0.82 -5.68 -11.54
CA MET A 196 1.95 -6.60 -11.50
C MET A 196 2.70 -6.68 -12.83
N GLU A 197 2.00 -6.73 -13.97
CA GLU A 197 2.65 -6.76 -15.29
C GLU A 197 3.53 -5.52 -15.58
N VAL A 198 3.14 -4.35 -15.04
CA VAL A 198 3.83 -3.08 -15.29
C VAL A 198 4.85 -2.77 -14.20
N GLY A 199 4.50 -2.99 -12.93
CA GLY A 199 5.28 -2.55 -11.78
C GLY A 199 6.31 -3.57 -11.28
N VAL A 200 6.04 -4.88 -11.43
CA VAL A 200 6.85 -5.92 -10.76
C VAL A 200 8.30 -5.90 -11.21
N GLU A 201 8.56 -5.63 -12.49
CA GLU A 201 9.90 -5.63 -13.05
C GLU A 201 10.80 -4.59 -12.41
N GLY A 202 10.29 -3.36 -12.19
CA GLY A 202 11.07 -2.31 -11.53
C GLY A 202 11.47 -2.67 -10.11
N ILE A 203 10.53 -3.24 -9.35
CA ILE A 203 10.75 -3.69 -7.96
C ILE A 203 11.79 -4.82 -7.94
N LEU A 204 11.60 -5.86 -8.74
CA LEU A 204 12.51 -7.01 -8.76
C LEU A 204 13.89 -6.63 -9.28
N MET A 205 13.97 -5.80 -10.33
CA MET A 205 15.25 -5.31 -10.84
C MET A 205 15.99 -4.50 -9.78
N GLY A 206 15.30 -3.60 -9.07
CA GLY A 206 15.91 -2.82 -7.99
C GLY A 206 16.43 -3.70 -6.86
N LEU A 207 15.57 -4.55 -6.29
CA LEU A 207 15.90 -5.36 -5.12
C LEU A 207 16.86 -6.49 -5.45
N PHE A 208 16.63 -7.26 -6.51
CA PHE A 208 17.39 -8.48 -6.75
C PHE A 208 18.78 -8.18 -7.31
N THR A 209 18.95 -7.13 -8.11
CA THR A 209 20.28 -6.75 -8.59
C THR A 209 21.10 -6.03 -7.52
N ARG A 210 20.52 -5.01 -6.85
CA ARG A 210 21.26 -4.16 -5.91
C ARG A 210 21.46 -4.81 -4.53
N VAL A 211 20.49 -5.61 -4.06
CA VAL A 211 20.51 -6.20 -2.71
C VAL A 211 20.93 -7.68 -2.74
N LEU A 212 20.47 -8.46 -3.72
CA LEU A 212 20.84 -9.87 -3.83
C LEU A 212 22.06 -10.12 -4.75
N GLY A 213 22.47 -9.13 -5.56
CA GLY A 213 23.59 -9.27 -6.48
C GLY A 213 23.30 -10.16 -7.70
N MET A 214 22.04 -10.43 -8.01
CA MET A 214 21.64 -11.24 -9.16
C MET A 214 21.97 -10.54 -10.49
N GLY A 215 22.24 -11.33 -11.53
CA GLY A 215 22.46 -10.81 -12.88
C GLY A 215 21.18 -10.22 -13.47
N ARG A 216 21.27 -9.13 -14.23
CA ARG A 216 20.08 -8.48 -14.84
C ARG A 216 19.30 -9.45 -15.74
N ASP A 217 20.00 -10.27 -16.51
CA ASP A 217 19.38 -11.27 -17.40
C ASP A 217 18.65 -12.34 -16.60
N GLU A 218 19.22 -12.80 -15.49
CA GLU A 218 18.60 -13.77 -14.58
C GLU A 218 17.30 -13.22 -13.98
N VAL A 219 17.31 -11.96 -13.53
CA VAL A 219 16.09 -11.30 -13.03
C VAL A 219 15.07 -11.12 -14.15
N GLY A 220 15.51 -10.79 -15.37
CA GLY A 220 14.63 -10.65 -16.53
C GLY A 220 13.90 -11.94 -16.88
N VAL A 221 14.59 -13.08 -16.85
CA VAL A 221 13.97 -14.41 -17.04
C VAL A 221 12.92 -14.67 -15.97
N LEU A 222 13.24 -14.45 -14.69
CA LEU A 222 12.31 -14.67 -13.59
C LEU A 222 11.06 -13.77 -13.70
N VAL A 223 11.22 -12.51 -14.13
CA VAL A 223 10.12 -11.57 -14.37
C VAL A 223 9.17 -12.11 -15.45
N GLU A 224 9.70 -12.62 -16.56
CA GLU A 224 8.87 -13.15 -17.64
C GLU A 224 8.20 -14.47 -17.27
N GLU A 225 8.87 -15.35 -16.51
CA GLU A 225 8.28 -16.55 -15.92
C GLU A 225 7.10 -16.18 -15.00
N LEU A 226 7.31 -15.23 -14.09
CA LEU A 226 6.30 -14.74 -13.15
C LEU A 226 5.09 -14.15 -13.88
N LYS A 227 5.32 -13.23 -14.84
CA LYS A 227 4.25 -12.65 -15.66
C LYS A 227 3.50 -13.75 -16.44
N GLY A 228 4.22 -14.79 -16.89
CA GLY A 228 3.64 -15.99 -17.52
C GLY A 228 2.65 -16.71 -16.60
N GLU A 229 3.07 -17.04 -15.37
CA GLU A 229 2.23 -17.70 -14.37
C GLU A 229 1.02 -16.83 -13.97
N MET A 230 1.19 -15.52 -13.82
CA MET A 230 0.07 -14.62 -13.43
C MET A 230 -0.98 -14.43 -14.54
N ARG A 231 -0.62 -14.71 -15.80
CA ARG A 231 -1.55 -14.76 -16.93
C ARG A 231 -2.29 -16.09 -17.03
N ASP A 232 -1.81 -17.13 -16.35
CA ASP A 232 -2.52 -18.41 -16.30
C ASP A 232 -3.79 -18.25 -15.45
N ASP A 233 -4.93 -18.43 -16.11
CA ASP A 233 -6.23 -18.39 -15.46
C ASP A 233 -6.48 -19.62 -14.56
N GLY A 234 -5.66 -20.67 -14.66
CA GLY A 234 -5.66 -21.82 -13.75
C GLY A 234 -5.04 -21.56 -12.37
N LEU A 235 -4.38 -20.41 -12.18
CA LEU A 235 -3.81 -20.02 -10.89
C LEU A 235 -4.89 -19.37 -10.00
N HIS A 236 -5.39 -20.10 -9.01
CA HIS A 236 -6.39 -19.61 -8.07
C HIS A 236 -5.75 -18.96 -6.83
N ALA A 237 -4.93 -17.94 -7.08
CA ALA A 237 -4.21 -17.21 -6.05
C ALA A 237 -4.82 -15.84 -5.75
N PHE A 238 -4.42 -15.24 -4.62
CA PHE A 238 -4.81 -13.90 -4.21
C PHE A 238 -3.74 -13.26 -3.33
N GLN A 239 -3.62 -11.94 -3.43
CA GLN A 239 -2.86 -11.10 -2.51
C GLN A 239 -3.83 -10.51 -1.47
N PRO A 240 -3.69 -10.83 -0.17
CA PRO A 240 -4.41 -10.09 0.86
C PRO A 240 -4.00 -8.61 0.85
N LEU A 241 -4.99 -7.72 0.83
CA LEU A 241 -4.87 -6.30 1.19
C LEU A 241 -5.53 -6.09 2.56
#